data_AF-A0A372DYX0-F1
#
_entry.id   AF-A0A372DYX0-F1
#
_cell.length_a   1.000
_cell.length_b   1.000
_cell.length_c   1.000
_cell.angle_alpha   90.00
_cell.angle_beta   90.00
_cell.angle_gamma   90.00
#
_symmetry.space_group_name_H-M   'P 1'
#
loop_
_entity.id
_entity.type
_entity.pdbx_description
1 polymer ?
#
loop_
_entity_poly.entity_id
_entity_poly.type
_entity_poly.pdbx_seq_one_letter_code
_entity_poly.pdbx_strand_id
1 'polypeptide(L)'
;MNNPDFHRAIGRLRWRHWLHYALQSLLMAGLVLAVSRAVVVARPAGRAPFTSTLTLVLLAVGALLAGLGLLWLRRRMVPNLRRLAEENLRVYQGRILLQDSLLLLSGLPLLLAYGLVGSLPALGAYVVLMPLLARLTAPSAETYQRWLLQF
;
A
#
# COMPACT_ATOMS: atom_id res chain seq x y z
N MET A 1 20.90 22.52 7.24
CA MET A 1 21.04 21.88 5.90
C MET A 1 20.17 22.65 4.90
N ASN A 2 20.67 23.76 4.33
CA ASN A 2 19.96 24.56 3.31
C ASN A 2 20.39 24.16 1.90
N ASN A 3 20.43 22.86 1.60
CA ASN A 3 20.75 22.42 0.25
C ASN A 3 19.46 22.41 -0.58
N PRO A 4 19.30 23.31 -1.58
CA PRO A 4 18.09 23.36 -2.41
C PRO A 4 17.83 22.05 -3.14
N ASP A 5 18.87 21.28 -3.47
CA ASP A 5 18.73 20.00 -4.18
C ASP A 5 18.15 18.90 -3.28
N PHE A 6 18.42 18.97 -1.98
CA PHE A 6 17.80 18.07 -1.00
C PHE A 6 16.29 18.32 -0.89
N HIS A 7 15.87 19.59 -0.79
CA HIS A 7 14.45 19.94 -0.76
C HIS A 7 13.72 19.53 -2.04
N ARG A 8 14.35 19.72 -3.21
CA ARG A 8 13.82 19.22 -4.49
C ARG A 8 13.70 17.69 -4.50
N ALA A 9 14.69 16.97 -3.96
CA ALA A 9 14.65 15.51 -3.89
C ALA A 9 13.49 15.01 -3.01
N ILE A 10 13.27 15.64 -1.84
CA ILE A 10 12.13 15.33 -0.96
C ILE A 10 10.80 15.67 -1.65
N GLY A 11 10.73 16.78 -2.39
CA GLY A 11 9.56 17.14 -3.18
C GLY A 11 9.21 16.08 -4.24
N ARG A 12 10.20 15.61 -5.00
CA ARG A 12 10.02 14.51 -5.97
C ARG A 12 9.55 13.22 -5.29
N LEU A 13 10.09 12.92 -4.11
CA LEU A 13 9.70 11.74 -3.34
C LEU A 13 8.24 11.82 -2.90
N ARG A 14 7.80 13.00 -2.44
CA ARG A 14 6.39 13.24 -2.09
C ARG A 14 5.47 13.09 -3.29
N TRP A 15 5.84 13.65 -4.44
CA TRP A 15 5.06 13.46 -5.66
C TRP A 15 4.92 11.98 -6.03
N ARG A 16 6.01 11.22 -6.00
CA ARG A 16 6.00 9.77 -6.27
C ARG A 16 5.13 9.01 -5.28
N HIS A 17 5.15 9.38 -4.00
CA HIS A 17 4.29 8.80 -2.97
C HIS A 17 2.80 8.99 -3.28
N TRP A 18 2.39 10.21 -3.64
CA TRP A 18 1.00 10.47 -4.07
C TRP A 18 0.62 9.67 -5.31
N LEU A 19 1.50 9.64 -6.31
CA LEU A 19 1.27 8.87 -7.54
C LEU A 19 1.16 7.37 -7.25
N HIS A 20 1.97 6.84 -6.34
CA HIS A 20 1.94 5.44 -5.95
C HIS A 20 0.61 5.08 -5.26
N TYR A 21 0.13 5.90 -4.31
CA TYR A 21 -1.18 5.71 -3.69
C TYR A 21 -2.32 5.70 -4.72
N ALA A 22 -2.31 6.65 -5.65
CA ALA A 22 -3.33 6.73 -6.70
C ALA A 22 -3.28 5.50 -7.62
N LEU A 23 -2.10 5.17 -8.15
CA LEU A 23 -1.92 4.07 -9.09
C LEU A 23 -2.26 2.72 -8.45
N GLN A 24 -1.77 2.46 -7.24
CA GLN A 24 -2.03 1.20 -6.55
C GLN A 24 -3.50 1.10 -6.12
N SER A 25 -4.14 2.20 -5.72
CA SER A 25 -5.59 2.19 -5.45
C SER A 25 -6.40 1.81 -6.69
N LEU A 26 -6.03 2.36 -7.87
CA LEU A 26 -6.66 2.02 -9.14
C LEU A 26 -6.42 0.55 -9.51
N LEU A 27 -5.20 0.05 -9.35
CA LEU A 27 -4.85 -1.35 -9.62
C LEU A 27 -5.63 -2.30 -8.70
N MET A 28 -5.71 -2.01 -7.39
CA MET A 28 -6.46 -2.81 -6.44
C MET A 28 -7.96 -2.79 -6.74
N ALA A 29 -8.53 -1.61 -7.04
CA ALA A 29 -9.92 -1.50 -7.43
C ALA A 29 -10.21 -2.28 -8.72
N GLY A 30 -9.36 -2.14 -9.74
CA GLY A 30 -9.48 -2.88 -11.00
C GLY A 30 -9.39 -4.39 -10.80
N LEU A 31 -8.45 -4.86 -9.98
CA LEU A 31 -8.32 -6.27 -9.62
C LEU A 31 -9.58 -6.79 -8.91
N VAL A 32 -10.07 -6.06 -7.91
CA VAL A 32 -11.28 -6.44 -7.18
C VAL A 32 -12.50 -6.50 -8.10
N LEU A 33 -12.67 -5.52 -9.00
CA LEU A 33 -13.76 -5.55 -9.98
C LEU A 33 -13.63 -6.73 -10.95
N ALA A 34 -12.42 -7.03 -11.44
CA ALA A 34 -12.17 -8.16 -12.32
C ALA A 34 -12.48 -9.50 -11.63
N VAL A 35 -12.03 -9.68 -10.39
CA VAL A 35 -12.32 -10.87 -9.57
C VAL A 35 -13.82 -10.98 -9.30
N SER A 36 -14.47 -9.89 -8.93
CA SER A 36 -15.92 -9.87 -8.66
C SER A 36 -16.72 -10.24 -9.90
N ARG A 37 -16.34 -9.73 -11.07
CA ARG A 37 -16.96 -10.09 -12.36
C ARG A 37 -16.73 -11.55 -12.73
N ALA A 38 -15.49 -12.06 -12.55
CA ALA A 38 -15.17 -13.46 -12.82
C ALA A 38 -16.01 -14.41 -11.95
N VAL A 39 -16.22 -14.06 -10.68
CA VAL A 39 -17.05 -14.83 -9.76
C VAL A 39 -18.52 -14.83 -10.18
N VAL A 40 -19.03 -13.70 -10.68
CA VAL A 40 -20.40 -13.62 -11.20
C VAL A 40 -20.57 -14.48 -12.46
N VAL A 41 -19.59 -14.46 -13.37
CA VAL A 41 -19.62 -15.23 -14.64
C VAL A 41 -19.46 -16.73 -14.41
N ALA A 42 -18.62 -17.14 -13.45
CA ALA A 42 -18.38 -18.55 -13.14
C ALA A 42 -19.52 -19.22 -12.35
N ARG A 43 -20.68 -18.56 -12.17
CA ARG A 43 -21.84 -19.07 -11.43
C ARG A 43 -22.42 -20.33 -12.06
N PRO A 44 -22.48 -21.46 -11.33
CA PRO A 44 -23.54 -22.44 -11.51
C PRO A 44 -24.83 -21.87 -10.91
N ALA A 45 -25.98 -22.12 -11.54
CA ALA A 45 -27.28 -21.67 -11.02
C ALA A 45 -27.49 -22.12 -9.57
N GLY A 46 -27.72 -21.18 -8.65
CA GLY A 46 -28.17 -21.45 -7.28
C GLY A 46 -27.14 -21.35 -6.14
N ARG A 47 -25.84 -21.08 -6.39
CA ARG A 47 -24.85 -20.85 -5.30
C ARG A 47 -24.50 -19.37 -5.12
N ALA A 48 -24.63 -18.88 -3.89
CA ALA A 48 -24.13 -17.57 -3.49
C ALA A 48 -22.60 -17.47 -3.71
N PRO A 49 -22.10 -16.30 -4.14
CA PRO A 49 -20.67 -16.10 -4.38
C PRO A 49 -19.87 -16.33 -3.08
N PHE A 50 -18.77 -17.08 -3.15
CA PHE A 50 -17.86 -17.39 -2.03
C PHE A 50 -18.46 -18.16 -0.82
N THR A 51 -19.30 -19.16 -1.05
CA THR A 51 -19.61 -20.20 -0.03
C THR A 51 -18.44 -21.15 0.23
N SER A 52 -17.41 -21.12 -0.62
CA SER A 52 -16.15 -21.83 -0.38
C SER A 52 -15.31 -21.05 0.62
N THR A 53 -15.45 -21.39 1.91
CA THR A 53 -14.56 -20.93 2.99
C THR A 53 -13.09 -21.02 2.57
N LEU A 54 -12.73 -22.04 1.79
CA LEU A 54 -11.38 -22.26 1.28
C LEU A 54 -10.85 -21.08 0.44
N THR A 55 -11.66 -20.51 -0.44
CA THR A 55 -11.20 -19.41 -1.32
C THR A 55 -10.98 -18.13 -0.54
N LEU A 56 -11.85 -17.83 0.44
CA LEU A 56 -11.67 -16.69 1.34
C LEU A 56 -10.45 -16.87 2.24
N VAL A 57 -10.23 -18.10 2.74
CA VAL A 57 -9.05 -18.45 3.54
C VAL A 57 -7.76 -18.27 2.71
N LEU A 58 -7.71 -18.77 1.48
CA LEU A 58 -6.54 -18.61 0.61
C LEU A 58 -6.23 -17.14 0.33
N LEU A 59 -7.26 -16.32 0.08
CA LEU A 59 -7.09 -14.88 -0.14
C LEU A 59 -6.56 -14.18 1.12
N ALA A 60 -7.13 -14.49 2.28
CA ALA A 60 -6.72 -13.93 3.57
C ALA A 60 -5.27 -14.33 3.91
N VAL A 61 -4.92 -15.61 3.74
CA VAL A 61 -3.56 -16.12 3.95
C VAL A 61 -2.58 -15.47 2.97
N GLY A 62 -2.94 -15.38 1.69
CA GLY A 62 -2.11 -14.72 0.68
C GLY A 62 -1.82 -13.26 1.00
N ALA A 63 -2.87 -12.50 1.40
CA ALA A 63 -2.71 -11.12 1.83
C ALA A 63 -1.86 -11.00 3.10
N LEU A 64 -2.04 -11.88 4.08
CA LEU A 64 -1.25 -11.91 5.30
C LEU A 64 0.24 -12.19 5.01
N LEU A 65 0.52 -13.19 4.18
CA LEU A 65 1.89 -13.55 3.79
C LEU A 65 2.56 -12.42 3.00
N ALA A 66 1.84 -11.78 2.07
CA ALA A 66 2.33 -10.60 1.36
C ALA A 66 2.65 -9.45 2.34
N GLY A 67 1.74 -9.18 3.29
CA GLY A 67 1.96 -8.18 4.33
C GLY A 67 3.18 -8.49 5.22
N LEU A 68 3.34 -9.75 5.65
CA LEU A 68 4.49 -10.17 6.44
C LEU A 68 5.81 -10.05 5.66
N GLY A 69 5.82 -10.44 4.38
CA GLY A 69 7.00 -10.32 3.52
C GLY A 69 7.42 -8.87 3.31
N LEU A 70 6.46 -7.99 3.03
CA LEU A 70 6.71 -6.55 2.91
C LEU A 70 7.21 -5.94 4.23
N LEU A 71 6.62 -6.32 5.36
CA LEU A 71 7.03 -5.86 6.69
C LEU A 71 8.46 -6.30 7.00
N TRP A 72 8.78 -7.56 6.72
CA TRP A 72 10.11 -8.12 6.93
C TRP A 72 11.15 -7.40 6.06
N LEU A 73 10.86 -7.18 4.78
CA LEU A 73 11.76 -6.46 3.88
C LEU A 73 11.96 -5.01 4.32
N ARG A 74 10.88 -4.33 4.74
CA ARG A 74 10.92 -2.97 5.28
C ARG A 74 11.81 -2.87 6.52
N ARG A 75 11.77 -3.87 7.41
CA ARG A 75 12.60 -3.91 8.63
C ARG A 75 14.09 -4.10 8.31
N ARG A 76 14.44 -4.73 7.19
CA ARG A 76 15.82 -4.88 6.74
C ARG A 76 16.40 -3.64 6.06
N MET A 77 15.57 -2.64 5.73
CA MET A 77 16.01 -1.36 5.17
C MET A 77 16.44 -0.40 6.29
N VAL A 78 17.60 -0.70 6.85
CA VAL A 78 18.30 0.13 7.83
C VAL A 78 19.23 1.08 7.05
N PRO A 79 19.41 2.36 7.43
CA PRO A 79 20.34 3.22 6.71
C PRO A 79 21.80 2.72 6.85
N ASN A 80 22.80 3.40 6.30
CA ASN A 80 24.20 3.18 6.70
C ASN A 80 24.99 4.49 6.62
N LEU A 81 25.47 5.02 7.74
CA LEU A 81 26.19 6.31 7.78
C LEU A 81 27.53 6.28 7.02
N ARG A 82 28.08 5.10 6.75
CA ARG A 82 29.29 4.94 5.92
C ARG A 82 29.00 5.07 4.43
N ARG A 83 27.73 5.03 4.00
CA ARG A 83 27.31 5.18 2.60
C ARG A 83 27.10 6.64 2.24
N LEU A 84 27.22 6.93 0.95
CA LEU A 84 26.90 8.23 0.39
C LEU A 84 25.43 8.59 0.67
N ALA A 85 25.16 9.88 0.87
CA ALA A 85 23.82 10.38 1.18
C ALA A 85 22.77 9.99 0.12
N GLU A 86 23.18 9.93 -1.15
CA GLU A 86 22.32 9.50 -2.26
C GLU A 86 21.91 8.04 -2.17
N GLU A 87 22.82 7.15 -1.75
CA GLU A 87 22.52 5.73 -1.59
C GLU A 87 21.55 5.49 -0.44
N ASN A 88 21.77 6.17 0.69
CA ASN A 88 20.83 6.13 1.82
C ASN A 88 19.46 6.66 1.42
N LEU A 89 19.41 7.71 0.60
CA LEU A 89 18.15 8.21 0.07
C LEU A 89 17.45 7.14 -0.80
N ARG A 90 18.16 6.41 -1.68
CA ARG A 90 17.56 5.32 -2.47
C ARG A 90 16.98 4.21 -1.59
N VAL A 91 17.70 3.82 -0.52
CA VAL A 91 17.20 2.84 0.46
C VAL A 91 15.93 3.37 1.14
N TYR A 92 15.92 4.64 1.54
CA TYR A 92 14.75 5.28 2.13
C TYR A 92 13.54 5.31 1.18
N GLN A 93 13.77 5.57 -0.11
CA GLN A 93 12.72 5.52 -1.13
C GLN A 93 12.10 4.12 -1.23
N GLY A 94 12.93 3.07 -1.24
CA GLY A 94 12.44 1.69 -1.20
C GLY A 94 11.62 1.40 0.07
N ARG A 95 12.07 1.92 1.22
CA ARG A 95 11.37 1.74 2.49
C ARG A 95 9.98 2.40 2.49
N ILE A 96 9.86 3.59 1.91
CA ILE A 96 8.58 4.28 1.75
C ILE A 96 7.67 3.49 0.83
N LEU A 97 8.16 3.02 -0.33
CA LEU A 97 7.36 2.23 -1.26
C LEU A 97 6.78 0.98 -0.57
N LEU A 98 7.59 0.26 0.21
CA LEU A 98 7.12 -0.90 0.97
C LEU A 98 6.10 -0.53 2.05
N GLN A 99 6.31 0.60 2.73
CA GLN A 99 5.36 1.11 3.73
C GLN A 99 4.03 1.48 3.11
N ASP A 100 4.05 2.18 1.98
CA ASP A 100 2.84 2.59 1.25
C ASP A 100 2.09 1.34 0.76
N SER A 101 2.81 0.37 0.19
CA SER A 101 2.24 -0.91 -0.23
C SER A 101 1.56 -1.66 0.92
N LEU A 102 2.17 -1.68 2.12
CA LEU A 102 1.58 -2.27 3.33
C LEU A 102 0.29 -1.56 3.76
N LEU A 103 0.30 -0.23 3.74
CA LEU A 103 -0.85 0.58 4.16
C LEU A 103 -2.00 0.46 3.15
N LEU A 104 -1.71 0.43 1.86
CA LEU A 104 -2.69 0.20 0.82
C LEU A 104 -3.30 -1.20 0.91
N LEU A 105 -2.49 -2.21 1.23
CA LEU A 105 -2.98 -3.57 1.47
C LEU A 105 -4.01 -3.63 2.61
N SER A 106 -3.89 -2.76 3.62
CA SER A 106 -4.89 -2.67 4.71
C SER A 106 -6.26 -2.18 4.24
N GLY A 107 -6.34 -1.52 3.07
CA GLY A 107 -7.59 -1.11 2.44
C GLY A 107 -8.27 -2.22 1.63
N LEU A 108 -7.57 -3.32 1.32
CA LEU A 108 -8.10 -4.44 0.53
C LEU A 108 -9.41 -5.02 1.10
N PRO A 109 -9.55 -5.26 2.42
CA PRO A 109 -10.79 -5.81 2.98
C PRO A 109 -12.01 -4.92 2.71
N LEU A 110 -11.84 -3.59 2.73
CA LEU A 110 -12.93 -2.63 2.45
C LEU A 110 -13.34 -2.68 0.97
N LEU A 111 -12.36 -2.72 0.06
CA LEU A 111 -12.62 -2.89 -1.37
C LEU A 111 -13.30 -4.22 -1.67
N LEU A 112 -12.87 -5.32 -1.04
CA LEU A 112 -13.48 -6.64 -1.20
C LEU A 112 -14.92 -6.65 -0.67
N ALA A 113 -15.19 -6.01 0.47
CA ALA A 113 -16.55 -5.87 0.98
C ALA A 113 -17.48 -5.14 -0.01
N TYR A 114 -16.95 -4.12 -0.70
CA TYR A 114 -17.69 -3.49 -1.79
C TYR A 114 -17.85 -4.40 -3.02
N GLY A 115 -16.76 -4.98 -3.55
CA GLY A 115 -16.80 -5.79 -4.78
C GLY A 115 -17.62 -7.07 -4.64
N LEU A 116 -17.61 -7.70 -3.47
CA LEU A 116 -18.26 -8.99 -3.22
C LEU A 116 -19.69 -8.85 -2.67
N VAL A 117 -19.93 -7.88 -1.80
CA VAL A 117 -21.19 -7.72 -1.06
C VAL A 117 -21.96 -6.46 -1.50
N GLY A 118 -21.34 -5.57 -2.28
CA GLY A 118 -21.96 -4.30 -2.70
C GLY A 118 -22.01 -3.25 -1.58
N SER A 119 -21.19 -3.39 -0.53
CA SER A 119 -21.20 -2.48 0.63
C SER A 119 -20.72 -1.07 0.28
N LEU A 120 -21.66 -0.16 0.02
CA LEU A 120 -21.38 1.27 -0.19
C LEU A 120 -20.66 1.94 0.99
N PRO A 121 -21.00 1.63 2.27
CA PRO A 121 -20.25 2.17 3.41
C PRO A 121 -18.78 1.75 3.40
N ALA A 122 -18.47 0.51 2.99
CA ALA A 122 -17.08 0.05 2.89
C ALA A 122 -16.31 0.78 1.79
N LEU A 123 -16.96 1.06 0.65
CA LEU A 123 -16.36 1.88 -0.41
C LEU A 123 -16.10 3.33 0.07
N GLY A 124 -17.07 3.95 0.73
CA GLY A 124 -16.91 5.29 1.32
C GLY A 124 -15.75 5.33 2.32
N ALA A 125 -15.68 4.33 3.21
CA ALA A 125 -14.56 4.19 4.15
C ALA A 125 -13.21 4.05 3.43
N TYR A 126 -13.14 3.25 2.36
CA TYR A 126 -11.93 3.12 1.56
C TYR A 126 -11.50 4.44 0.91
N VAL A 127 -12.45 5.16 0.29
CA VAL A 127 -12.21 6.44 -0.38
C VAL A 127 -11.72 7.51 0.60
N VAL A 128 -12.13 7.47 1.86
CA VAL A 128 -11.66 8.38 2.90
C VAL A 128 -10.32 7.93 3.50
N LEU A 129 -10.18 6.63 3.77
CA LEU A 129 -9.01 6.07 4.44
C LEU A 129 -7.74 6.21 3.60
N MET A 130 -7.79 5.94 2.29
CA MET A 130 -6.59 5.96 1.45
C MET A 130 -5.94 7.35 1.36
N PRO A 131 -6.67 8.44 1.06
CA PRO A 131 -6.11 9.80 1.07
C PRO A 131 -5.62 10.23 2.46
N LEU A 132 -6.32 9.81 3.52
CA LEU A 132 -5.90 10.08 4.89
C LEU A 132 -4.56 9.42 5.20
N LEU A 133 -4.40 8.14 4.86
CA LEU A 133 -3.14 7.41 5.02
C LEU A 133 -2.01 8.03 4.19
N ALA A 134 -2.28 8.39 2.93
CA ALA A 134 -1.31 9.10 2.08
C ALA A 134 -0.87 10.42 2.73
N ARG A 135 -1.81 11.19 3.27
CA ARG A 135 -1.50 12.46 3.93
C ARG A 135 -0.68 12.27 5.21
N LEU A 136 -1.05 11.31 6.06
CA LEU A 136 -0.37 11.03 7.33
C LEU A 136 1.03 10.44 7.14
N THR A 137 1.27 9.77 6.02
CA THR A 137 2.55 9.10 5.73
C THR A 137 3.39 9.80 4.67
N ALA A 138 2.96 11.00 4.25
CA ALA A 138 3.66 11.80 3.26
C ALA A 138 5.13 12.05 3.68
N PRO A 139 6.10 11.78 2.80
CA PRO A 139 7.50 11.92 3.14
C PRO A 139 7.89 13.38 3.36
N SER A 140 8.63 13.60 4.45
CA SER A 140 9.18 14.89 4.84
C SER A 140 10.68 14.77 5.16
N ALA A 141 11.37 15.91 5.16
CA ALA A 141 12.78 15.99 5.52
C ALA A 141 13.03 15.52 6.96
N GLU A 142 12.15 15.91 7.87
CA GLU A 142 12.23 15.53 9.28
C GLU A 142 12.09 14.02 9.48
N THR A 143 11.15 13.38 8.78
CA THR A 143 10.97 11.91 8.86
C THR A 143 12.20 11.17 8.32
N TYR A 144 12.84 11.71 7.26
CA TYR A 144 14.10 11.16 6.74
C TYR A 144 15.25 11.32 7.75
N GLN A 145 15.40 12.49 8.37
CA GLN A 145 16.41 12.73 9.39
C GLN A 145 16.21 11.83 10.62
N ARG A 146 14.97 11.69 11.10
CA ARG A 146 14.65 10.77 12.20
C ARG A 146 15.03 9.34 11.84
N TRP A 147 14.76 8.90 10.62
CA TRP A 147 15.16 7.56 10.17
C TRP A 147 16.68 7.38 10.14
N LEU A 148 17.45 8.40 9.72
CA LEU A 148 18.92 8.38 9.76
C LEU A 148 19.50 8.34 11.18
N LEU A 149 18.73 8.74 12.19
CA LEU A 149 19.15 8.78 13.59
C LEU A 149 18.64 7.58 14.41
N GLN A 150 17.81 6.71 13.83
CA GLN A 150 17.21 5.54 14.51
C GLN A 150 18.16 4.33 14.55
N PHE A 151 19.47 4.57 14.64
CA PHE A 151 20.50 3.54 14.72
C PHE A 151 21.37 3.67 15.94
#